data_AF-A0A7V4GY36-F1
#
_entry.id   AF-A0A7V4GY36-F1
#
_cell.length_a   1.000
_cell.length_b   1.000
_cell.length_c   1.000
_cell.angle_alpha   90.00
_cell.angle_beta   90.00
_cell.angle_gamma   90.00
#
_symmetry.space_group_name_H-M   'P 1'
#
loop_
_entity.id
_entity.type
_entity.pdbx_description
1 polymer ?
#
loop_
_entity_poly.entity_id
_entity_poly.type
_entity_poly.pdbx_seq_one_letter_code
_entity_poly.pdbx_strand_id
1 'polypeptide(L)'
;MEYLESVLLGVLQGLTEFLPVSSSGHLEIGKALFGNNIFNNIYFTIVVHCATVLSTLVVFRREIVQLTTGFFRFQKSYELRFVSA
;
A
#
# COMPACT_ATOMS: atom_id res chain seq x y z
N MET A 1 -24.49 -7.99 -8.95
CA MET A 1 -23.86 -6.82 -9.61
C MET A 1 -22.78 -6.20 -8.74
N GLU A 2 -23.05 -5.97 -7.44
CA GLU A 2 -22.08 -5.44 -6.47
C GLU A 2 -20.74 -6.21 -6.38
N TYR A 3 -20.75 -7.55 -6.39
CA TYR A 3 -19.51 -8.33 -6.29
C TYR A 3 -18.57 -8.17 -7.49
N LEU A 4 -19.11 -8.12 -8.71
CA LEU A 4 -18.30 -7.97 -9.92
C LEU A 4 -17.65 -6.57 -9.94
N GLU A 5 -18.43 -5.55 -9.61
CA GLU A 5 -17.96 -4.16 -9.51
C GLU A 5 -16.87 -4.01 -8.43
N SER A 6 -17.05 -4.67 -7.28
CA SER A 6 -16.06 -4.70 -6.20
C SER A 6 -14.74 -5.32 -6.66
N VAL A 7 -14.81 -6.42 -7.42
CA VAL A 7 -13.62 -7.07 -7.99
C VAL A 7 -12.95 -6.18 -9.03
N LEU A 8 -13.72 -5.56 -9.94
CA LEU A 8 -13.18 -4.67 -10.96
C LEU A 8 -12.50 -3.43 -10.36
N LEU A 9 -13.13 -2.78 -9.38
CA LEU A 9 -12.55 -1.65 -8.66
C LEU A 9 -11.32 -2.06 -7.84
N GLY A 10 -11.34 -3.25 -7.22
CA GLY A 10 -10.19 -3.79 -6.51
C GLY A 10 -9.00 -4.09 -7.44
N VAL A 11 -9.26 -4.65 -8.62
CA VAL A 11 -8.23 -4.85 -9.66
C VAL A 11 -7.69 -3.52 -10.16
N LEU A 12 -8.57 -2.54 -10.42
CA LEU A 12 -8.17 -1.20 -10.84
C LEU A 12 -7.30 -0.52 -9.79
N GLN A 13 -7.64 -0.58 -8.50
CA GLN A 13 -6.80 -0.08 -7.42
C GLN A 13 -5.45 -0.81 -7.39
N GLY A 14 -5.47 -2.14 -7.42
CA GLY A 14 -4.26 -2.96 -7.36
C GLY A 14 -3.29 -2.69 -8.51
N LEU A 15 -3.80 -2.42 -9.71
CA LEU A 15 -2.96 -2.08 -10.86
C LEU A 15 -2.46 -0.64 -10.81
N THR A 16 -3.32 0.31 -10.44
CA THR A 16 -2.99 1.75 -10.50
C THR A 16 -2.18 2.25 -9.31
N GLU A 17 -2.22 1.58 -8.15
CA GLU A 17 -1.47 1.98 -6.95
C GLU A 17 0.05 1.95 -7.17
N PHE A 18 0.54 1.00 -7.96
CA PHE A 18 1.98 0.85 -8.23
C PHE A 18 2.44 1.67 -9.45
N LEU A 19 1.51 2.30 -10.17
CA LEU A 19 1.78 3.11 -11.33
C LEU A 19 1.66 4.60 -10.95
N PRO A 20 2.50 5.50 -11.50
CA PRO A 20 2.44 6.94 -11.23
C PRO A 20 1.30 7.61 -12.00
N VAL A 21 0.07 7.13 -11.82
CA VAL A 21 -1.13 7.51 -12.60
C VAL A 21 -2.28 8.03 -11.73
N SER A 22 -2.06 8.23 -10.42
CA SER A 22 -3.09 8.61 -9.44
C SER A 22 -4.20 7.53 -9.28
N SER A 23 -3.98 6.59 -8.35
CA SER A 23 -4.92 5.49 -8.07
C SER A 23 -6.26 5.99 -7.52
N SER A 24 -6.24 7.00 -6.64
CA SER A 24 -7.45 7.60 -6.07
C SER A 24 -8.36 8.23 -7.14
N GLY A 25 -7.79 8.90 -8.14
CA GLY A 25 -8.56 9.48 -9.25
C GLY A 25 -9.24 8.41 -10.10
N HIS A 26 -8.52 7.34 -10.46
CA HIS A 26 -9.08 6.23 -11.22
C HIS A 26 -10.17 5.50 -10.44
N LEU A 27 -9.99 5.31 -9.13
CA LEU A 27 -10.97 4.66 -8.28
C LEU A 27 -12.28 5.46 -8.21
N GLU A 28 -12.20 6.78 -8.01
CA GLU A 28 -13.37 7.65 -7.97
C GLU A 28 -14.11 7.72 -9.32
N ILE A 29 -13.39 7.74 -10.45
CA ILE A 29 -14.00 7.63 -11.78
C ILE A 29 -14.71 6.29 -11.94
N GLY A 30 -14.08 5.17 -11.54
CA GLY A 30 -14.68 3.85 -11.61
C GLY A 30 -15.99 3.77 -10.79
N LYS A 31 -15.99 4.30 -9.57
CA LYS A 31 -17.19 4.37 -8.73
C LYS A 31 -18.32 5.18 -9.36
N ALA A 32 -17.98 6.34 -9.93
CA ALA A 32 -18.94 7.20 -10.62
C ALA A 32 -19.57 6.50 -11.83
N LEU A 33 -18.78 5.70 -12.58
CA LEU A 33 -19.27 4.94 -13.73
C LEU A 33 -20.23 3.80 -13.32
N PHE A 34 -19.99 3.14 -12.19
CA PHE A 34 -20.88 2.09 -11.69
C PHE A 34 -22.15 2.63 -11.04
N GLY A 35 -22.22 3.93 -10.71
CA GLY A 35 -23.43 4.61 -10.24
C GLY A 35 -24.00 4.09 -8.91
N ASN A 36 -23.26 3.23 -8.20
CA ASN A 36 -23.73 2.55 -7.00
C ASN A 36 -23.33 3.33 -5.74
N ASN A 37 -24.34 3.79 -4.97
CA ASN A 37 -24.16 4.54 -3.72
C ASN A 37 -23.34 3.78 -2.66
N ILE A 38 -23.26 2.46 -2.78
CA ILE A 38 -22.47 1.60 -1.88
C ILE A 38 -20.97 1.88 -2.01
N PHE A 39 -20.46 2.16 -3.22
CA PHE A 39 -19.03 2.42 -3.45
C PHE A 39 -18.61 3.87 -3.20
N ASN A 40 -19.58 4.80 -3.11
CA ASN A 40 -19.34 6.18 -2.66
C ASN A 40 -18.94 6.26 -1.17
N ASN A 41 -18.91 5.12 -0.47
CA ASN A 41 -18.43 5.07 0.89
C ASN A 41 -16.89 5.07 0.94
N ILE A 42 -16.34 5.94 1.78
CA ILE A 42 -14.90 6.01 2.06
C ILE A 42 -14.32 4.68 2.59
N TYR A 43 -15.13 3.85 3.24
CA TYR A 43 -14.69 2.54 3.74
C TYR A 43 -14.15 1.64 2.62
N PHE A 44 -14.78 1.65 1.43
CA PHE A 44 -14.32 0.82 0.32
C PHE A 44 -12.91 1.24 -0.13
N THR A 45 -12.67 2.56 -0.30
CA THR A 45 -11.35 3.10 -0.65
C THR A 45 -10.29 2.70 0.37
N ILE A 46 -10.60 2.83 1.66
CA ILE A 46 -9.66 2.48 2.73
C ILE A 46 -9.30 0.99 2.65
N VAL A 47 -10.28 0.10 2.51
CA VAL A 47 -10.05 -1.34 2.47
C VAL A 47 -9.19 -1.74 1.28
N VAL A 48 -9.48 -1.25 0.07
CA VAL A 48 -8.68 -1.60 -1.12
C VAL A 48 -7.27 -1.02 -1.05
N HIS A 49 -7.09 0.15 -0.44
CA HIS A 49 -5.76 0.73 -0.21
C HIS A 49 -4.99 -0.02 0.89
N CYS A 50 -5.66 -0.47 1.96
CA CYS A 50 -5.03 -1.36 2.93
C CYS A 50 -4.59 -2.67 2.29
N ALA A 51 -5.34 -3.21 1.33
CA ALA A 51 -4.95 -4.41 0.60
C ALA A 51 -3.69 -4.20 -0.26
N THR A 52 -3.51 -3.04 -0.89
CA THR A 52 -2.29 -2.73 -1.65
C THR A 52 -1.08 -2.51 -0.74
N VAL A 53 -1.26 -1.87 0.43
CA VAL A 53 -0.23 -1.79 1.47
C VAL A 53 0.17 -3.19 1.94
N LEU A 54 -0.80 -4.05 2.26
CA LEU A 54 -0.54 -5.42 2.69
C LEU A 54 0.23 -6.22 1.62
N SER A 55 -0.19 -6.10 0.36
CA SER A 55 0.53 -6.70 -0.78
C SER A 55 2.00 -6.26 -0.81
N THR A 56 2.24 -4.95 -0.66
CA THR A 56 3.59 -4.36 -0.62
C THR A 56 4.41 -4.93 0.54
N LEU A 57 3.83 -4.98 1.75
CA LEU A 57 4.50 -5.54 2.92
C LEU A 57 4.87 -7.01 2.74
N VAL A 58 4.00 -7.82 2.12
CA VAL A 58 4.24 -9.24 1.87
C VAL A 58 5.33 -9.45 0.81
N VAL A 59 5.28 -8.68 -0.28
CA VAL A 59 6.27 -8.74 -1.37
C VAL A 59 7.64 -8.33 -0.86
N PHE A 60 7.75 -7.18 -0.18
CA PHE A 60 9.00 -6.62 0.32
C PHE A 60 9.35 -7.05 1.75
N ARG A 61 8.76 -8.13 2.26
CA ARG A 61 8.93 -8.55 3.67
C ARG A 61 10.40 -8.76 4.07
N ARG A 62 11.24 -9.24 3.14
CA ARG A 62 12.65 -9.53 3.44
C ARG A 62 13.45 -8.24 3.53
N GLU A 63 13.22 -7.33 2.58
CA GLU A 63 13.82 -6.01 2.49
C GLU A 63 13.41 -5.17 3.72
N ILE A 64 12.14 -5.21 4.10
CA ILE A 64 11.62 -4.52 5.29
C ILE A 64 12.31 -5.07 6.56
N VAL A 65 12.44 -6.39 6.71
CA VAL A 65 13.16 -6.99 7.86
C VAL A 65 14.65 -6.59 7.85
N GLN A 66 15.30 -6.58 6.68
CA GLN A 66 16.69 -6.17 6.56
C GLN A 66 16.89 -4.69 6.92
N LEU A 67 16.01 -3.81 6.42
CA LEU A 67 16.05 -2.37 6.72
C LEU A 67 15.79 -2.10 8.20
N THR A 68 14.77 -2.74 8.78
CA THR A 68 14.45 -2.57 10.21
C THR A 68 15.56 -3.10 11.11
N THR A 69 16.07 -4.32 10.87
CA THR A 69 17.19 -4.87 11.64
C THR A 69 18.50 -4.09 11.45
N GLY A 70 18.78 -3.63 10.23
CA GLY A 70 19.91 -2.76 9.92
C GLY A 70 19.86 -1.45 10.68
N PHE A 71 18.68 -0.81 10.74
CA PHE A 71 18.47 0.44 11.48
C PHE A 71 18.78 0.28 12.98
N PHE A 72 18.30 -0.79 13.62
CA PHE A 72 18.59 -1.05 15.04
C PHE A 72 20.05 -1.45 15.30
N ARG A 73 20.72 -2.11 14.35
CA ARG A 73 22.13 -2.48 14.47
C ARG A 73 23.07 -1.26 14.32
N PHE A 74 22.69 -0.30 13.47
CA PHE A 74 23.46 0.92 13.22
C PHE A 74 23.62 1.78 14.46
N GLN A 75 22.57 1.93 15.28
CA GLN A 75 22.68 2.66 16.57
C GLN A 75 23.70 2.04 17.52
N LYS A 76 23.95 0.72 17.47
CA LYS A 76 24.83 0.04 18.41
C LYS A 76 26.33 0.18 18.08
N SER A 77 26.68 0.57 16.86
CA SER A 77 28.08 0.59 16.39
C SER A 77 28.81 1.93 16.56
N TYR A 78 28.12 3.01 16.93
CA TYR A 78 28.75 4.33 17.08
C TYR A 78 29.55 4.51 18.38
N GLU A 79 29.24 3.77 19.43
CA GLU A 79 29.90 3.94 20.74
C GLU A 79 31.33 3.35 20.79
N LEU A 80 31.68 2.39 19.92
CA LEU A 80 32.94 1.62 20.07
C LEU A 80 34.08 2.05 19.14
N ARG A 81 33.85 2.95 18.18
CA ARG A 81 34.86 3.35 17.18
C ARG A 81 35.57 4.67 17.49
N PHE A 82 35.13 5.42 18.49
CA PHE A 82 35.77 6.67 18.93
C PHE A 82 36.65 6.51 20.17
N VAL A 83 36.60 5.36 20.85
CA VAL A 83 37.41 5.08 22.06
C VAL A 83 38.71 4.33 21.74
N SER A 84 38.91 3.94 20.47
CA SER A 84 40.09 3.17 20.01
C SER A 84 41.00 3.94 19.04
N ALA A 85 41.02 5.26 19.13
CA ALA A 85 41.97 6.13 18.43
C ALA A 85 42.90 6.83 19.41
#